data_AF-A0A9R1A7Q5-F1
#
_entry.id   AF-A0A9R1A7Q5-F1
#
_cell.length_a   1.000
_cell.length_b   1.000
_cell.length_c   1.000
_cell.angle_alpha   90.00
_cell.angle_beta   90.00
_cell.angle_gamma   90.00
#
_symmetry.space_group_name_H-M   'P 1'
#
loop_
_entity.id
_entity.type
_entity.pdbx_description
1 polymer ?
#
loop_
_entity_poly.entity_id
_entity_poly.type
_entity_poly.pdbx_seq_one_letter_code
_entity_poly.pdbx_strand_id
1 'polypeptide(L)'
;MRMSADLRDLFLYEVFLYYNPLFLVALMIWLWGVNLWVFAQSSVNYVKVFDLAQTHLSHREIWRVLLYAILLIVLLSPFDMFYLSSRFYFLRTMLRIILPLQAITFPDFFLADIFTSMSKVFSDLERSVCRMVNRQVATIAWFEADSICGSHSIAIPLVLVLPYLCRFFQCLRQYKDTKEKSCLLNALKYSTAFPVIFLSALKYHVFPDQWVYYWVLGSNLILRCTWTYKLSAHLRHNYLTVFAITALEMLRRFQWVFFRVENEWNKMTAKQNFEMSSDMPSESDRLLESNSHTV
;
A
#
# COMPACT_ATOMS: atom_id res chain seq x y z
N MET A 1 -30.02 35.52 -4.90
CA MET A 1 -31.28 35.55 -5.66
C MET A 1 -32.36 34.91 -4.80
N ARG A 2 -33.48 35.58 -4.52
CA ARG A 2 -34.62 34.98 -3.80
C ARG A 2 -35.50 34.27 -4.84
N MET A 3 -35.66 32.97 -4.70
CA MET A 3 -36.56 32.16 -5.53
C MET A 3 -38.03 32.54 -5.24
N SER A 4 -38.87 32.64 -6.27
CA SER A 4 -40.31 32.88 -6.15
C SER A 4 -40.99 31.71 -5.43
N ALA A 5 -42.15 31.94 -4.80
CA ALA A 5 -42.86 30.93 -4.01
C ALA A 5 -43.23 29.69 -4.85
N ASP A 6 -43.80 29.89 -6.04
CA ASP A 6 -44.21 28.78 -6.93
C ASP A 6 -43.02 27.93 -7.42
N LEU A 7 -41.88 28.56 -7.70
CA LEU A 7 -40.67 27.83 -8.11
C LEU A 7 -40.06 27.03 -6.96
N ARG A 8 -40.20 27.53 -5.73
CA ARG A 8 -39.78 26.83 -4.50
C ARG A 8 -40.64 25.61 -4.26
N ASP A 9 -41.94 25.71 -4.44
CA ASP A 9 -42.88 24.61 -4.21
C ASP A 9 -42.71 23.52 -5.29
N LEU A 10 -42.47 23.93 -6.54
CA LEU A 10 -42.13 23.00 -7.62
C LEU A 10 -40.79 22.29 -7.38
N PHE A 11 -39.76 23.01 -6.95
CA PHE A 11 -38.47 22.44 -6.57
C PHE A 11 -38.60 21.47 -5.39
N LEU A 12 -39.36 21.83 -4.35
CA LEU A 12 -39.63 20.96 -3.21
C LEU A 12 -40.42 19.72 -3.60
N TYR A 13 -41.35 19.83 -4.55
CA TYR A 13 -42.09 18.69 -5.10
C TYR A 13 -41.18 17.74 -5.88
N GLU A 14 -40.29 18.25 -6.74
CA GLU A 14 -39.33 17.41 -7.46
C GLU A 14 -38.32 16.76 -6.51
N VAL A 15 -37.76 17.53 -5.57
CA VAL A 15 -36.89 16.99 -4.51
C VAL A 15 -37.64 15.92 -3.72
N PHE A 16 -38.89 16.14 -3.33
CA PHE A 16 -39.69 15.12 -2.67
C PHE A 16 -39.83 13.88 -3.55
N LEU A 17 -40.15 14.00 -4.84
CA LEU A 17 -40.35 12.84 -5.72
C LEU A 17 -39.08 11.99 -5.90
N TYR A 18 -37.92 12.62 -6.03
CA TYR A 18 -36.63 11.92 -6.22
C TYR A 18 -36.05 11.36 -4.93
N TYR A 19 -36.22 12.07 -3.81
CA TYR A 19 -35.64 11.69 -2.53
C TYR A 19 -36.57 10.86 -1.66
N ASN A 20 -37.88 10.89 -1.88
CA ASN A 20 -38.83 10.08 -1.13
C ASN A 20 -38.50 8.57 -1.19
N PRO A 21 -38.17 7.96 -2.35
CA PRO A 21 -37.76 6.55 -2.37
C PRO A 21 -36.48 6.28 -1.57
N LEU A 22 -35.46 7.15 -1.69
CA LEU A 22 -34.19 7.00 -0.97
C LEU A 22 -34.34 7.25 0.54
N PHE A 23 -35.13 8.24 0.90
CA PHE A 23 -35.50 8.56 2.28
C PHE A 23 -36.31 7.42 2.90
N LEU A 24 -37.28 6.86 2.18
CA LEU A 24 -38.07 5.71 2.62
C LEU A 24 -37.20 4.47 2.81
N VAL A 25 -36.24 4.22 1.92
CA VAL A 25 -35.26 3.14 2.09
C VAL A 25 -34.36 3.39 3.32
N ALA A 26 -33.83 4.60 3.48
CA ALA A 26 -33.01 4.96 4.64
C ALA A 26 -33.80 4.86 5.95
N LEU A 27 -35.04 5.36 5.96
CA LEU A 27 -35.97 5.28 7.08
C LEU A 27 -36.34 3.83 7.39
N MET A 28 -36.59 3.01 6.37
CA MET A 28 -36.88 1.59 6.53
C MET A 28 -35.72 0.87 7.21
N ILE A 29 -34.49 1.07 6.74
CA ILE A 29 -33.30 0.44 7.34
C ILE A 29 -33.06 0.99 8.77
N TRP A 30 -33.29 2.28 9.00
CA TRP A 30 -33.21 2.88 10.34
C TRP A 30 -34.24 2.29 11.31
N LEU A 31 -35.50 2.17 10.87
CA LEU A 31 -36.57 1.51 11.62
C LEU A 31 -36.27 0.02 11.84
N TRP A 32 -35.57 -0.64 10.93
CA TRP A 32 -35.08 -2.00 11.13
C TRP A 32 -34.05 -2.06 12.27
N GLY A 33 -33.13 -1.09 12.34
CA GLY A 33 -32.22 -0.93 13.46
C GLY A 33 -32.94 -0.68 14.80
N VAL A 34 -34.00 0.13 14.80
CA VAL A 34 -34.85 0.37 15.98
C VAL A 34 -35.57 -0.91 16.41
N ASN A 35 -36.17 -1.64 15.47
CA ASN A 35 -36.82 -2.92 15.76
C ASN A 35 -35.84 -3.94 16.35
N LEU A 36 -34.63 -4.08 15.78
CA LEU A 36 -33.60 -4.96 16.32
C LEU A 36 -33.12 -4.53 17.71
N TRP A 37 -33.04 -3.22 17.98
CA TRP A 37 -32.73 -2.70 19.32
C TRP A 37 -33.83 -3.02 20.34
N VAL A 38 -35.10 -2.84 19.98
CA VAL A 38 -36.26 -3.23 20.82
C VAL A 38 -36.30 -4.75 21.02
N PHE A 39 -36.08 -5.52 19.96
CA PHE A 39 -36.05 -6.99 20.04
C PHE A 39 -34.93 -7.47 20.95
N ALA A 40 -33.77 -6.81 20.94
CA ALA A 40 -32.67 -7.09 21.86
C ALA A 40 -32.98 -6.77 23.33
N GLN A 41 -33.94 -5.91 23.62
CA GLN A 41 -34.40 -5.61 24.99
C GLN A 41 -35.63 -6.44 25.41
N SER A 42 -36.33 -7.03 24.44
CA SER A 42 -37.49 -7.90 24.64
C SER A 42 -37.09 -9.39 24.68
N SER A 43 -38.03 -10.29 24.99
CA SER A 43 -37.80 -11.76 24.95
C SER A 43 -37.77 -12.35 23.53
N VAL A 44 -37.82 -11.53 22.48
CA VAL A 44 -37.82 -11.98 21.08
C VAL A 44 -36.39 -12.34 20.65
N ASN A 45 -36.16 -13.63 20.40
CA ASN A 45 -34.87 -14.12 19.91
C ASN A 45 -34.68 -13.84 18.41
N TYR A 46 -34.38 -12.59 18.07
CA TYR A 46 -34.19 -12.08 16.71
C TYR A 46 -33.12 -12.85 15.92
N VAL A 47 -32.11 -13.39 16.59
CA VAL A 47 -31.08 -14.26 16.00
C VAL A 47 -31.71 -15.51 15.37
N LYS A 48 -32.68 -16.11 16.05
CA LYS A 48 -33.40 -17.30 15.57
C LYS A 48 -34.44 -16.98 14.49
N VAL A 49 -35.04 -15.79 14.52
CA VAL A 49 -36.06 -15.36 13.54
C VAL A 49 -35.43 -15.09 12.16
N PHE A 50 -34.24 -14.51 12.14
CA PHE A 50 -33.53 -14.17 10.90
C PHE A 50 -32.47 -15.20 10.49
N ASP A 51 -32.37 -16.32 11.22
CA ASP A 51 -31.36 -17.38 11.02
C ASP A 51 -29.92 -16.82 10.90
N LEU A 52 -29.63 -15.78 11.68
CA LEU A 52 -28.35 -15.08 11.67
C LEU A 52 -27.38 -15.78 12.62
N ALA A 53 -26.15 -16.04 12.18
CA ALA A 53 -25.09 -16.49 13.09
C ALA A 53 -24.90 -15.44 14.21
N GLN A 54 -24.83 -15.88 15.47
CA GLN A 54 -24.81 -15.05 16.70
C GLN A 54 -23.72 -13.96 16.76
N THR A 55 -22.82 -13.89 15.79
CA THR A 55 -21.56 -13.15 15.88
C THR A 55 -21.46 -11.89 15.02
N HIS A 56 -22.42 -11.55 14.14
CA HIS A 56 -22.08 -10.59 13.05
C HIS A 56 -22.99 -9.39 12.75
N LEU A 57 -24.19 -9.23 13.32
CA LEU A 57 -24.97 -8.01 13.07
C LEU A 57 -25.63 -7.46 14.33
N SER A 58 -25.01 -6.44 14.92
CA SER A 58 -25.61 -5.60 15.94
C SER A 58 -26.25 -4.34 15.33
N HIS A 59 -27.29 -3.82 15.99
CA HIS A 59 -27.93 -2.54 15.63
C HIS A 59 -26.92 -1.38 15.51
N ARG A 60 -25.84 -1.42 16.31
CA ARG A 60 -24.77 -0.40 16.31
C ARG A 60 -23.95 -0.41 15.02
N GLU A 61 -23.68 -1.58 14.46
CA GLU A 61 -22.92 -1.72 13.20
C GLU A 61 -23.75 -1.23 12.02
N ILE A 62 -25.04 -1.57 12.00
CA ILE A 62 -25.99 -1.11 10.98
C ILE A 62 -26.05 0.43 10.95
N TRP A 63 -26.20 1.09 12.10
CA TRP A 63 -26.24 2.56 12.17
C TRP A 63 -24.92 3.23 11.77
N ARG A 64 -23.76 2.63 12.07
CA ARG A 64 -22.46 3.15 11.63
C ARG A 64 -22.30 3.08 10.11
N VAL A 65 -22.66 1.96 9.49
CA VAL A 65 -22.60 1.81 8.04
C VAL A 65 -23.58 2.77 7.35
N LEU A 66 -24.79 2.94 7.89
CA LEU A 66 -25.76 3.92 7.39
C LEU A 66 -25.23 5.34 7.42
N LEU A 67 -24.58 5.77 8.51
CA LEU A 67 -23.99 7.11 8.60
C LEU A 67 -22.97 7.37 7.49
N TYR A 68 -22.05 6.43 7.25
CA TYR A 68 -21.06 6.57 6.18
C TYR A 68 -21.70 6.53 4.78
N ALA A 69 -22.72 5.69 4.59
CA ALA A 69 -23.47 5.62 3.34
C ALA A 69 -24.22 6.92 3.05
N ILE A 70 -24.90 7.51 4.04
CA ILE A 70 -25.61 8.79 3.92
C ILE A 70 -24.62 9.91 3.58
N LEU A 71 -23.46 9.97 4.22
CA LEU A 71 -22.41 10.96 3.90
C LEU A 71 -21.93 10.84 2.45
N LEU A 72 -21.71 9.62 1.96
CA LEU A 72 -21.29 9.38 0.58
C LEU A 72 -22.39 9.75 -0.42
N ILE A 73 -23.65 9.38 -0.15
CA ILE A 73 -24.80 9.73 -0.96
C ILE A 73 -24.97 11.25 -1.03
N VAL A 74 -24.87 11.94 0.11
CA VAL A 74 -24.90 13.40 0.14
C VAL A 74 -23.73 13.97 -0.65
N LEU A 75 -22.50 13.47 -0.51
CA LEU A 75 -21.35 13.99 -1.25
C LEU A 75 -21.49 13.86 -2.78
N LEU A 76 -22.01 12.74 -3.27
CA LEU A 76 -22.13 12.43 -4.70
C LEU A 76 -23.43 12.94 -5.34
N SER A 77 -24.43 13.33 -4.54
CA SER A 77 -25.74 13.67 -5.08
C SER A 77 -25.73 14.98 -5.90
N PRO A 78 -26.33 14.98 -7.11
CA PRO A 78 -26.28 16.11 -8.03
C PRO A 78 -27.27 17.25 -7.71
N PHE A 79 -28.11 17.12 -6.68
CA PHE A 79 -29.20 18.06 -6.38
C PHE A 79 -28.78 19.12 -5.36
N ASP A 80 -29.43 20.29 -5.36
CA ASP A 80 -29.06 21.46 -4.53
C ASP A 80 -29.40 21.36 -3.02
N MET A 81 -29.04 20.24 -2.40
CA MET A 81 -29.12 20.02 -0.96
C MET A 81 -27.73 20.10 -0.34
N PHE A 82 -27.59 20.69 0.86
CA PHE A 82 -26.29 20.77 1.56
C PHE A 82 -25.13 21.36 0.73
N TYR A 83 -25.31 22.57 0.19
CA TYR A 83 -24.28 23.35 -0.52
C TYR A 83 -23.68 22.63 -1.74
N LEU A 84 -24.48 22.50 -2.81
CA LEU A 84 -24.09 21.91 -4.10
C LEU A 84 -22.77 22.44 -4.65
N SER A 85 -22.61 23.76 -4.66
CA SER A 85 -21.41 24.42 -5.20
C SER A 85 -20.15 23.92 -4.50
N SER A 86 -20.19 23.73 -3.19
CA SER A 86 -19.05 23.25 -2.40
C SER A 86 -18.72 21.78 -2.69
N ARG A 87 -19.74 20.92 -2.83
CA ARG A 87 -19.55 19.48 -3.15
C ARG A 87 -18.99 19.28 -4.55
N PHE A 88 -19.57 19.93 -5.55
CA PHE A 88 -19.05 19.89 -6.93
C PHE A 88 -17.66 20.50 -7.02
N TYR A 89 -17.37 21.57 -6.28
CA TYR A 89 -16.04 22.14 -6.19
C TYR A 89 -15.04 21.13 -5.62
N PHE A 90 -15.40 20.44 -4.53
CA PHE A 90 -14.57 19.41 -3.92
C PHE A 90 -14.32 18.22 -4.86
N LEU A 91 -15.38 17.65 -5.47
CA LEU A 91 -15.28 16.54 -6.42
C LEU A 91 -14.46 16.92 -7.66
N ARG A 92 -14.64 18.14 -8.18
CA ARG A 92 -13.83 18.64 -9.29
C ARG A 92 -12.37 18.82 -8.89
N THR A 93 -12.10 19.26 -7.66
CA THR A 93 -10.74 19.36 -7.11
C THR A 93 -10.10 17.96 -7.01
N MET A 94 -10.84 16.95 -6.52
CA MET A 94 -10.38 15.54 -6.54
C MET A 94 -9.94 15.10 -7.94
N LEU A 95 -10.79 15.36 -8.94
CA LEU A 95 -10.49 14.99 -10.33
C LEU A 95 -9.26 15.72 -10.88
N ARG A 96 -9.11 17.02 -10.58
CA ARG A 96 -7.93 17.82 -10.99
C ARG A 96 -6.64 17.34 -10.33
N ILE A 97 -6.70 16.77 -9.13
CA ILE A 97 -5.53 16.18 -8.45
C ILE A 97 -5.08 14.91 -9.16
N ILE A 98 -6.03 14.03 -9.53
CA ILE A 98 -5.72 12.78 -10.24
C ILE A 98 -5.20 13.07 -11.65
N LEU A 99 -5.81 14.04 -12.34
CA LEU A 99 -5.47 14.42 -13.72
C LEU A 99 -5.13 15.92 -13.79
N PRO A 100 -3.86 16.32 -13.54
CA PRO A 100 -3.42 17.71 -13.54
C PRO A 100 -3.24 18.26 -14.97
N LEU A 101 -4.33 18.33 -15.73
CA LEU A 101 -4.37 18.86 -17.10
C LEU A 101 -4.43 20.39 -17.15
N GLN A 102 -4.93 21.01 -16.08
CA GLN A 102 -5.11 22.46 -15.94
C GLN A 102 -4.05 23.07 -15.02
N ALA A 103 -3.93 24.40 -15.03
CA ALA A 103 -3.07 25.12 -14.09
C ALA A 103 -3.48 24.81 -12.64
N ILE A 104 -2.50 24.58 -11.79
CA ILE A 104 -2.71 24.12 -10.42
C ILE A 104 -3.14 25.29 -9.55
N THR A 105 -4.26 25.11 -8.86
CA THR A 105 -4.77 26.08 -7.89
C THR A 105 -4.32 25.72 -6.47
N PHE A 106 -4.36 26.68 -5.56
CA PHE A 106 -4.03 26.45 -4.14
C PHE A 106 -4.81 25.27 -3.49
N PRO A 107 -6.13 25.11 -3.69
CA PRO A 107 -6.88 23.95 -3.18
C PRO A 107 -6.33 22.61 -3.67
N ASP A 108 -5.95 22.52 -4.96
CA ASP A 108 -5.40 21.29 -5.53
C ASP A 108 -4.06 20.94 -4.87
N PHE A 109 -3.22 21.96 -4.63
CA PHE A 109 -1.94 21.84 -3.92
C PHE A 109 -2.12 21.39 -2.47
N PHE A 110 -3.01 22.05 -1.72
CA PHE A 110 -3.23 21.83 -0.30
C PHE A 110 -3.80 20.44 -0.02
N LEU A 111 -4.80 20.05 -0.80
CA LEU A 111 -5.51 18.78 -0.61
C LEU A 111 -4.66 17.58 -1.05
N ALA A 112 -3.83 17.75 -2.08
CA ALA A 112 -2.85 16.74 -2.46
C ALA A 112 -1.77 16.53 -1.37
N ASP A 113 -1.33 17.59 -0.68
CA ASP A 113 -0.40 17.45 0.45
C ASP A 113 -1.04 16.66 1.60
N ILE A 114 -2.32 16.91 1.91
CA ILE A 114 -3.08 16.09 2.88
C ILE A 114 -3.11 14.62 2.44
N PHE A 115 -3.33 14.33 1.17
CA PHE A 115 -3.33 12.94 0.70
C PHE A 115 -1.97 12.27 0.82
N THR A 116 -0.87 12.99 0.59
CA THR A 116 0.47 12.44 0.80
C THR A 116 0.80 12.14 2.27
N SER A 117 0.18 12.84 3.23
CA SER A 117 0.32 12.51 4.66
C SER A 117 -0.60 11.37 5.10
N MET A 118 -1.68 11.12 4.35
CA MET A 118 -2.64 10.05 4.58
C MET A 118 -2.33 8.75 3.82
N SER A 119 -1.26 8.68 3.02
CA SER A 119 -0.91 7.51 2.20
C SER A 119 -0.92 6.19 2.97
N LYS A 120 -0.38 6.19 4.21
CA LYS A 120 -0.38 4.99 5.05
C LYS A 120 -1.79 4.60 5.50
N VAL A 121 -2.62 5.58 5.84
CA VAL A 121 -4.03 5.36 6.21
C VAL A 121 -4.80 4.71 5.05
N PHE A 122 -4.58 5.15 3.82
CA PHE A 122 -5.20 4.53 2.64
C PHE A 122 -4.76 3.08 2.43
N SER A 123 -3.48 2.78 2.66
CA SER A 123 -2.96 1.41 2.59
C SER A 123 -3.54 0.49 3.67
N ASP A 124 -3.69 0.99 4.91
CA ASP A 124 -4.29 0.19 6.00
C ASP A 124 -5.80 0.01 5.80
N LEU A 125 -6.46 1.01 5.20
CA LEU A 125 -7.86 0.91 4.78
C LEU A 125 -8.04 -0.14 3.69
N GLU A 126 -7.19 -0.15 2.66
CA GLU A 126 -7.21 -1.19 1.61
C GLU A 126 -7.07 -2.59 2.22
N ARG A 127 -6.09 -2.79 3.10
CA ARG A 127 -5.87 -4.08 3.77
C ARG A 127 -7.09 -4.52 4.60
N SER A 128 -7.72 -3.56 5.28
CA SER A 128 -8.92 -3.80 6.08
C SER A 128 -10.11 -4.20 5.19
N VAL A 129 -10.33 -3.49 4.09
CA VAL A 129 -11.39 -3.78 3.11
C VAL A 129 -11.16 -5.14 2.46
N CYS A 130 -9.94 -5.46 2.05
CA CYS A 130 -9.59 -6.75 1.45
C CYS A 130 -9.94 -7.92 2.39
N ARG A 131 -9.60 -7.81 3.69
CA ARG A 131 -9.92 -8.83 4.70
C ARG A 131 -11.42 -8.96 4.96
N MET A 132 -12.15 -7.84 4.97
CA MET A 132 -13.61 -7.85 5.12
C MET A 132 -14.31 -8.54 3.94
N VAL A 133 -13.91 -8.22 2.70
CA VAL A 133 -14.51 -8.79 1.47
C VAL A 133 -14.24 -10.28 1.36
N ASN A 134 -13.01 -10.72 1.68
CA ASN A 134 -12.61 -12.12 1.60
C ASN A 134 -13.01 -12.94 2.84
N ARG A 135 -13.78 -12.36 3.77
CA ARG A 135 -14.23 -13.00 5.03
C ARG A 135 -13.07 -13.54 5.90
N GLN A 136 -11.89 -12.93 5.81
CA GLN A 136 -10.66 -13.31 6.52
C GLN A 136 -10.54 -12.60 7.88
N VAL A 137 -11.64 -12.48 8.61
CA VAL A 137 -11.69 -11.82 9.92
C VAL A 137 -11.63 -12.90 11.00
N ALA A 138 -10.55 -12.90 11.79
CA ALA A 138 -10.35 -13.75 12.98
C ALA A 138 -10.43 -15.29 12.80
N THR A 139 -9.94 -15.87 11.70
CA THR A 139 -9.84 -17.34 11.51
C THR A 139 -8.39 -17.86 11.52
N ILE A 140 -8.17 -19.14 11.86
CA ILE A 140 -6.83 -19.79 11.86
C ILE A 140 -6.13 -19.72 10.47
N ALA A 141 -6.91 -19.47 9.39
CA ALA A 141 -6.42 -19.17 8.04
C ALA A 141 -5.66 -17.83 7.88
N TRP A 142 -5.37 -17.10 8.97
CA TRP A 142 -4.58 -15.86 8.95
C TRP A 142 -3.18 -16.02 8.33
N PHE A 143 -2.58 -17.22 8.38
CA PHE A 143 -1.29 -17.52 7.77
C PHE A 143 -1.36 -17.79 6.25
N GLU A 144 -2.46 -18.37 5.74
CA GLU A 144 -2.69 -18.60 4.30
C GLU A 144 -3.22 -17.36 3.58
N ALA A 145 -3.95 -16.50 4.31
CA ALA A 145 -4.51 -15.23 3.84
C ALA A 145 -3.45 -14.16 3.47
N ASP A 146 -2.19 -14.35 3.86
CA ASP A 146 -1.13 -13.36 3.60
C ASP A 146 -0.71 -13.33 2.11
N SER A 147 -1.15 -14.31 1.32
CA SER A 147 -0.95 -14.39 -0.12
C SER A 147 -1.87 -13.47 -0.95
N ILE A 148 -3.10 -13.21 -0.48
CA ILE A 148 -4.11 -12.42 -1.24
C ILE A 148 -4.28 -11.01 -0.67
N CYS A 149 -4.48 -10.88 0.65
CA CYS A 149 -4.75 -9.61 1.34
C CYS A 149 -3.63 -9.25 2.35
N GLY A 150 -2.45 -9.82 2.15
CA GLY A 150 -1.31 -9.71 3.05
C GLY A 150 -0.17 -8.88 2.50
N SER A 151 1.00 -9.08 3.10
CA SER A 151 2.21 -8.31 2.80
C SER A 151 2.74 -8.50 1.37
N HIS A 152 2.29 -9.56 0.69
CA HIS A 152 2.59 -9.86 -0.72
C HIS A 152 1.56 -9.25 -1.71
N SER A 153 0.58 -8.48 -1.23
CA SER A 153 -0.38 -7.83 -2.13
C SER A 153 0.28 -6.67 -2.87
N ILE A 154 0.20 -6.69 -4.21
CA ILE A 154 0.66 -5.58 -5.06
C ILE A 154 -0.24 -4.34 -4.94
N ALA A 155 -1.46 -4.47 -4.42
CA ALA A 155 -2.37 -3.35 -4.22
C ALA A 155 -1.85 -2.37 -3.15
N ILE A 156 -1.18 -2.87 -2.12
CA ILE A 156 -0.60 -2.07 -1.03
C ILE A 156 0.39 -1.01 -1.56
N PRO A 157 1.46 -1.36 -2.29
CA PRO A 157 2.39 -0.37 -2.82
C PRO A 157 1.73 0.55 -3.86
N LEU A 158 0.74 0.08 -4.61
CA LEU A 158 -0.01 0.92 -5.57
C LEU A 158 -0.82 2.01 -4.86
N VAL A 159 -1.54 1.67 -3.78
CA VAL A 159 -2.29 2.65 -2.98
C VAL A 159 -1.35 3.62 -2.26
N LEU A 160 -0.20 3.13 -1.76
CA LEU A 160 0.81 3.98 -1.14
C LEU A 160 1.42 4.99 -2.11
N VAL A 161 1.72 4.57 -3.35
CA VAL A 161 2.42 5.41 -4.32
C VAL A 161 1.50 6.43 -4.99
N LEU A 162 0.20 6.14 -5.08
CA LEU A 162 -0.78 6.96 -5.81
C LEU A 162 -0.78 8.44 -5.39
N PRO A 163 -0.88 8.82 -4.10
CA PRO A 163 -0.86 10.22 -3.70
C PRO A 163 0.45 10.94 -4.07
N TYR A 164 1.58 10.25 -3.94
CA TYR A 164 2.90 10.79 -4.30
C TYR A 164 3.05 10.97 -5.81
N LEU A 165 2.49 10.07 -6.63
CA LEU A 165 2.45 10.22 -8.09
C LEU A 165 1.63 11.43 -8.51
N CYS A 166 0.43 11.59 -7.96
CA CYS A 166 -0.40 12.78 -8.22
C CYS A 166 0.37 14.06 -7.88
N ARG A 167 1.02 14.11 -6.71
CA ARG A 167 1.81 15.28 -6.30
C ARG A 167 3.03 15.52 -7.19
N PHE A 168 3.72 14.47 -7.60
CA PHE A 168 4.85 14.54 -8.52
C PHE A 168 4.44 15.16 -9.86
N PHE A 169 3.37 14.66 -10.48
CA PHE A 169 2.87 15.21 -11.75
C PHE A 169 2.36 16.64 -11.60
N GLN A 170 1.75 16.98 -10.46
CA GLN A 170 1.39 18.37 -10.16
C GLN A 170 2.63 19.27 -10.11
N CYS A 171 3.68 18.90 -9.37
CA CYS A 171 4.91 19.70 -9.30
C CYS A 171 5.57 19.88 -10.69
N LEU A 172 5.56 18.83 -11.53
CA LEU A 172 6.07 18.93 -12.91
C LEU A 172 5.21 19.85 -13.79
N ARG A 173 3.88 19.77 -13.68
CA ARG A 173 2.96 20.67 -14.38
C ARG A 173 3.17 22.11 -13.96
N GLN A 174 3.29 22.36 -12.66
CA GLN A 174 3.55 23.70 -12.13
C GLN A 174 4.88 24.25 -12.65
N TYR A 175 5.94 23.44 -12.68
CA TYR A 175 7.22 23.86 -13.28
C TYR A 175 7.08 24.17 -14.78
N LYS A 176 6.29 23.40 -15.53
CA LYS A 176 6.04 23.66 -16.94
C LYS A 176 5.40 25.04 -17.15
N ASP A 177 4.46 25.42 -16.28
CA ASP A 177 3.71 26.67 -16.35
C ASP A 177 4.49 27.88 -15.80
N THR A 178 5.19 27.76 -14.66
CA THR A 178 5.89 28.90 -14.00
C THR A 178 7.39 28.99 -14.31
N LYS A 179 8.03 27.89 -14.72
CA LYS A 179 9.49 27.73 -14.88
C LYS A 179 10.31 27.94 -13.61
N GLU A 180 9.69 27.91 -12.44
CA GLU A 180 10.40 28.06 -11.16
C GLU A 180 11.10 26.77 -10.71
N LYS A 181 12.41 26.84 -10.48
CA LYS A 181 13.22 25.67 -10.09
C LYS A 181 12.78 25.02 -8.77
N SER A 182 12.15 25.78 -7.87
CA SER A 182 11.60 25.26 -6.60
C SER A 182 10.58 24.14 -6.82
N CYS A 183 9.75 24.24 -7.87
CA CYS A 183 8.78 23.20 -8.23
C CYS A 183 9.47 21.88 -8.60
N LEU A 184 10.63 21.94 -9.26
CA LEU A 184 11.40 20.74 -9.61
C LEU A 184 12.04 20.08 -8.38
N LEU A 185 12.53 20.88 -7.42
CA LEU A 185 13.02 20.37 -6.14
C LEU A 185 11.89 19.71 -5.33
N ASN A 186 10.69 20.27 -5.36
CA ASN A 186 9.52 19.64 -4.78
C ASN A 186 9.14 18.34 -5.52
N ALA A 187 9.15 18.31 -6.85
CA ALA A 187 8.93 17.07 -7.61
C ALA A 187 9.94 15.99 -7.21
N LEU A 188 11.22 16.36 -7.10
CA LEU A 188 12.27 15.46 -6.64
C LEU A 188 11.97 14.93 -5.23
N LYS A 189 11.61 15.80 -4.28
CA LYS A 189 11.21 15.41 -2.92
C LYS A 189 10.13 14.32 -2.94
N TYR A 190 9.03 14.50 -3.67
CA TYR A 190 7.96 13.49 -3.71
C TYR A 190 8.36 12.22 -4.46
N SER A 191 9.25 12.32 -5.46
CA SER A 191 9.78 11.15 -6.17
C SER A 191 10.65 10.23 -5.30
N THR A 192 11.26 10.75 -4.23
CA THR A 192 12.07 9.94 -3.29
C THR A 192 11.25 8.84 -2.60
N ALA A 193 9.92 8.98 -2.54
CA ALA A 193 9.03 7.95 -2.02
C ALA A 193 8.93 6.72 -2.95
N PHE A 194 9.09 6.88 -4.27
CA PHE A 194 8.88 5.77 -5.22
C PHE A 194 9.91 4.64 -5.03
N PRO A 195 11.23 4.92 -4.94
CA PRO A 195 12.21 3.87 -4.66
C PRO A 195 11.97 3.20 -3.31
N VAL A 196 11.62 3.96 -2.27
CA VAL A 196 11.37 3.40 -0.93
C VAL A 196 10.19 2.44 -0.94
N ILE A 197 9.06 2.84 -1.56
CA ILE A 197 7.86 2.00 -1.67
C ILE A 197 8.15 0.77 -2.54
N PHE A 198 8.86 0.94 -3.66
CA PHE A 198 9.20 -0.16 -4.55
C PHE A 198 10.15 -1.17 -3.89
N LEU A 199 11.22 -0.70 -3.23
CA LEU A 199 12.15 -1.55 -2.48
C LEU A 199 11.45 -2.26 -1.31
N SER A 200 10.52 -1.57 -0.63
CA SER A 200 9.68 -2.19 0.39
C SER A 200 8.79 -3.29 -0.18
N ALA A 201 8.21 -3.12 -1.37
CA ALA A 201 7.42 -4.16 -2.03
C ALA A 201 8.29 -5.33 -2.50
N LEU A 202 9.45 -5.03 -3.11
CA LEU A 202 10.42 -6.03 -3.54
C LEU A 202 10.88 -6.92 -2.38
N LYS A 203 11.08 -6.37 -1.19
CA LYS A 203 11.43 -7.16 0.01
C LYS A 203 10.44 -8.31 0.26
N TYR A 204 9.16 -8.11 -0.02
CA TYR A 204 8.13 -9.14 0.18
C TYR A 204 8.00 -10.07 -1.03
N HIS A 205 8.27 -9.61 -2.25
CA HIS A 205 8.14 -10.44 -3.46
C HIS A 205 9.42 -11.21 -3.85
N VAL A 206 10.59 -10.75 -3.42
CA VAL A 206 11.87 -11.42 -3.61
C VAL A 206 12.11 -12.28 -2.38
N PHE A 207 12.40 -13.57 -2.58
CA PHE A 207 12.60 -14.56 -1.52
C PHE A 207 13.40 -13.98 -0.32
N PRO A 208 12.98 -14.24 0.93
CA PRO A 208 13.49 -13.56 2.13
C PRO A 208 15.02 -13.61 2.30
N ASP A 209 15.70 -14.60 1.70
CA ASP A 209 17.17 -14.72 1.71
C ASP A 209 17.88 -13.94 0.59
N GLN A 210 17.21 -13.64 -0.54
CA GLN A 210 17.87 -13.04 -1.70
C GLN A 210 17.97 -11.50 -1.64
N TRP A 211 17.09 -10.85 -0.86
CA TRP A 211 17.15 -9.40 -0.61
C TRP A 211 18.47 -8.97 0.03
N VAL A 212 19.01 -9.81 0.92
CA VAL A 212 20.30 -9.57 1.56
C VAL A 212 21.39 -9.45 0.51
N TYR A 213 21.41 -10.30 -0.52
CA TYR A 213 22.38 -10.23 -1.60
C TYR A 213 22.27 -8.94 -2.42
N TYR A 214 21.05 -8.46 -2.73
CA TYR A 214 20.87 -7.18 -3.43
C TYR A 214 21.28 -5.99 -2.58
N TRP A 215 20.95 -6.00 -1.27
CA TRP A 215 21.38 -4.96 -0.34
C TRP A 215 22.90 -4.92 -0.21
N VAL A 216 23.56 -6.07 -0.09
CA VAL A 216 25.03 -6.17 -0.01
C VAL A 216 25.69 -5.76 -1.32
N LEU A 217 25.12 -6.13 -2.47
CA LEU A 217 25.63 -5.71 -3.77
C LEU A 217 25.56 -4.18 -3.94
N GLY A 218 24.41 -3.58 -3.57
CA GLY A 218 24.20 -2.13 -3.63
C GLY A 218 25.05 -1.36 -2.63
N SER A 219 25.12 -1.81 -1.37
CA SER A 219 25.94 -1.17 -0.33
C SER A 219 27.42 -1.27 -0.67
N ASN A 220 27.89 -2.39 -1.22
CA ASN A 220 29.28 -2.54 -1.68
C ASN A 220 29.60 -1.58 -2.84
N LEU A 221 28.68 -1.35 -3.77
CA LEU A 221 28.87 -0.37 -4.84
C LEU A 221 28.98 1.06 -4.30
N ILE A 222 28.06 1.47 -3.42
CA ILE A 222 28.04 2.81 -2.82
C ILE A 222 29.28 3.02 -1.94
N LEU A 223 29.63 2.04 -1.11
CA LEU A 223 30.79 2.12 -0.24
C LEU A 223 32.10 2.11 -1.04
N ARG A 224 32.14 1.53 -2.24
CA ARG A 224 33.28 1.70 -3.16
C ARG A 224 33.42 3.13 -3.65
N CYS A 225 32.32 3.86 -3.84
CA CYS A 225 32.38 5.27 -4.22
C CYS A 225 33.03 6.14 -3.13
N THR A 226 33.09 5.70 -1.87
CA THR A 226 33.79 6.45 -0.81
C THR A 226 35.26 6.66 -1.14
N TRP A 227 35.91 5.75 -1.87
CA TRP A 227 37.31 5.88 -2.30
C TRP A 227 37.58 7.07 -3.22
N THR A 228 36.54 7.65 -3.83
CA THR A 228 36.67 8.88 -4.63
C THR A 228 37.09 10.09 -3.79
N TYR A 229 36.98 10.05 -2.45
CA TYR A 229 37.47 11.11 -1.57
C TYR A 229 38.97 11.39 -1.76
N LYS A 230 39.75 10.38 -2.17
CA LYS A 230 41.19 10.51 -2.43
C LYS A 230 41.50 11.49 -3.56
N LEU A 231 40.53 11.76 -4.44
CA LEU A 231 40.64 12.69 -5.56
C LEU A 231 40.63 14.16 -5.09
N SER A 232 40.03 14.46 -3.94
CA SER A 232 39.96 15.81 -3.40
C SER A 232 41.01 16.02 -2.30
N ALA A 233 41.99 16.89 -2.56
CA ALA A 233 43.01 17.24 -1.57
C ALA A 233 42.39 17.86 -0.30
N HIS A 234 41.32 18.63 -0.43
CA HIS A 234 40.68 19.30 0.71
C HIS A 234 40.02 18.32 1.70
N LEU A 235 39.36 17.27 1.19
CA LEU A 235 38.74 16.24 2.01
C LEU A 235 39.75 15.36 2.77
N ARG A 236 41.00 15.29 2.29
CA ARG A 236 42.08 14.52 2.95
C ARG A 236 42.62 15.19 4.22
N HIS A 237 42.47 16.51 4.34
CA HIS A 237 42.99 17.26 5.50
C HIS A 237 41.98 17.31 6.66
N ASN A 238 40.74 16.90 6.44
CA ASN A 238 39.71 16.84 7.48
C ASN A 238 39.76 15.49 8.20
N TYR A 239 40.31 15.46 9.42
CA TYR A 239 40.46 14.24 10.22
C TYR A 239 39.14 13.48 10.44
N LEU A 240 38.02 14.20 10.58
CA LEU A 240 36.69 13.60 10.77
C LEU A 240 36.22 12.86 9.52
N THR A 241 36.51 13.41 8.34
CA THR A 241 36.17 12.79 7.05
C THR A 241 37.01 11.53 6.82
N VAL A 242 38.31 11.61 7.12
CA VAL A 242 39.21 10.44 7.02
C VAL A 242 38.75 9.32 7.95
N PHE A 243 38.43 9.63 9.21
CA PHE A 243 37.92 8.67 10.18
C PHE A 243 36.59 8.04 9.75
N ALA A 244 35.64 8.83 9.26
CA ALA A 244 34.35 8.32 8.78
C ALA A 244 34.52 7.38 7.59
N ILE A 245 35.39 7.73 6.63
CA ILE A 245 35.62 6.91 5.44
C ILE A 245 36.36 5.61 5.78
N THR A 246 37.33 5.64 6.69
CA THR A 246 38.00 4.41 7.14
C THR A 246 37.05 3.49 7.90
N ALA A 247 36.17 4.03 8.75
CA ALA A 247 35.13 3.25 9.42
C ALA A 247 34.15 2.62 8.43
N LEU A 248 33.70 3.37 7.41
CA LEU A 248 32.82 2.88 6.35
C LEU A 248 33.48 1.78 5.50
N GLU A 249 34.76 1.90 5.17
CA GLU A 249 35.51 0.85 4.47
C GLU A 249 35.66 -0.41 5.36
N MET A 250 35.84 -0.26 6.67
CA MET A 250 35.91 -1.38 7.60
C MET A 250 34.59 -2.15 7.67
N LEU A 251 33.45 -1.44 7.72
CA LEU A 251 32.12 -2.05 7.64
C LEU A 251 31.91 -2.78 6.32
N ARG A 252 32.34 -2.20 5.19
CA ARG A 252 32.27 -2.85 3.86
C ARG A 252 33.06 -4.17 3.83
N ARG A 253 34.26 -4.17 4.40
CA ARG A 253 35.12 -5.36 4.48
C ARG A 253 34.50 -6.44 5.35
N PHE A 254 33.96 -6.05 6.50
CA PHE A 254 33.29 -6.95 7.42
C PHE A 254 32.09 -7.63 6.77
N GLN A 255 31.25 -6.86 6.06
CA GLN A 255 30.13 -7.40 5.27
C GLN A 255 30.62 -8.44 4.24
N TRP A 256 31.65 -8.11 3.45
CA TRP A 256 32.13 -8.99 2.37
C TRP A 256 32.80 -10.28 2.85
N VAL A 257 33.33 -10.32 4.07
CA VAL A 257 33.96 -11.54 4.63
C VAL A 257 32.96 -12.67 4.77
N PHE A 258 31.74 -12.40 5.25
CA PHE A 258 30.69 -13.41 5.39
C PHE A 258 30.32 -14.04 4.06
N PHE A 259 30.09 -13.22 3.02
CA PHE A 259 29.76 -13.73 1.67
C PHE A 259 30.91 -14.48 1.02
N ARG A 260 32.16 -14.09 1.30
CA ARG A 260 33.31 -14.86 0.84
C ARG A 260 33.32 -16.24 1.48
N VAL A 261 33.11 -16.32 2.79
CA VAL A 261 33.06 -17.60 3.51
C VAL A 261 31.93 -18.48 2.99
N GLU A 262 30.74 -17.92 2.79
CA GLU A 262 29.59 -18.63 2.22
C GLU A 262 29.87 -19.15 0.80
N ASN A 263 30.48 -18.34 -0.06
CA ASN A 263 30.86 -18.76 -1.41
C ASN A 263 31.90 -19.89 -1.40
N GLU A 264 32.90 -19.83 -0.53
CA GLU A 264 33.87 -20.91 -0.38
C GLU A 264 33.24 -22.17 0.23
N TRP A 265 32.33 -22.03 1.18
CA TRP A 265 31.55 -23.15 1.74
C TRP A 265 30.74 -23.85 0.65
N ASN A 266 30.00 -23.09 -0.17
CA ASN A 266 29.22 -23.63 -1.27
C ASN A 266 30.07 -24.37 -2.30
N LYS A 267 31.28 -23.89 -2.61
CA LYS A 267 32.23 -24.60 -3.48
C LYS A 267 32.68 -25.93 -2.87
N MET A 268 32.97 -25.95 -1.57
CA MET A 268 33.35 -27.17 -0.85
C MET A 268 32.21 -28.19 -0.83
N THR A 269 30.99 -27.76 -0.54
CA THR A 269 29.80 -28.63 -0.55
C THR A 269 29.48 -29.13 -1.96
N ALA A 270 29.58 -28.29 -2.99
CA ALA A 270 29.38 -28.70 -4.38
C ALA A 270 30.43 -29.74 -4.83
N LYS A 271 31.69 -29.53 -4.44
CA LYS A 271 32.78 -30.47 -4.70
C LYS A 271 32.56 -31.81 -3.98
N GLN A 272 32.16 -31.77 -2.71
CA GLN A 272 31.84 -32.96 -1.92
C GLN A 272 30.65 -33.74 -2.51
N ASN A 273 29.60 -33.05 -2.94
CA ASN A 273 28.45 -33.68 -3.60
C ASN A 273 28.83 -34.32 -4.94
N PHE A 274 29.76 -33.70 -5.68
CA PHE A 274 30.28 -34.25 -6.93
C PHE A 274 31.14 -35.51 -6.70
N GLU A 275 32.05 -35.47 -5.72
CA GLU A 275 32.89 -36.62 -5.35
C GLU A 275 32.05 -37.80 -4.83
N MET A 276 31.03 -37.52 -4.01
CA MET A 276 30.08 -38.54 -3.54
C MET A 276 29.21 -39.11 -4.67
N SER A 277 28.98 -38.36 -5.74
CA SER A 277 28.29 -38.85 -6.94
C SER A 277 29.19 -39.66 -7.88
N SER A 278 30.51 -39.41 -7.88
CA SER A 278 31.49 -40.14 -8.70
C SER A 278 32.00 -41.44 -8.05
N ASP A 279 31.99 -41.52 -6.71
CA ASP A 279 32.35 -42.74 -5.96
C ASP A 279 31.19 -43.75 -5.85
N MET A 280 30.01 -43.44 -6.41
CA MET A 280 28.97 -44.44 -6.62
C MET A 280 29.40 -45.37 -7.76
N PRO A 281 29.62 -46.68 -7.51
CA PRO A 281 30.08 -47.59 -8.55
C PRO A 281 29.08 -47.58 -9.70
N SER A 282 29.57 -47.47 -10.93
CA SER A 282 28.71 -47.67 -12.09
C SER A 282 28.08 -49.06 -12.01
N GLU A 283 26.81 -49.21 -12.40
CA GLU A 283 26.08 -50.48 -12.32
C GLU A 283 26.83 -51.62 -13.05
N SER A 284 27.67 -51.28 -14.03
CA SER A 284 28.63 -52.16 -14.70
C SER A 284 29.76 -52.70 -13.83
N ASP A 285 30.29 -51.93 -12.88
CA ASP A 285 31.39 -52.36 -12.00
C ASP A 285 30.89 -53.35 -10.92
N ARG A 286 29.66 -53.16 -10.43
CA ARG A 286 29.01 -54.08 -9.49
C ARG A 286 28.75 -55.46 -10.10
N LEU A 287 28.49 -55.53 -11.41
CA LEU A 287 28.29 -56.79 -12.13
C LEU A 287 29.60 -57.53 -12.42
N LEU A 288 30.72 -56.81 -12.57
CA LEU A 288 32.05 -57.41 -12.75
C LEU A 288 32.61 -57.98 -11.43
N GLU A 289 32.41 -57.30 -10.30
CA GLU A 289 32.76 -57.85 -8.97
C GLU A 289 31.91 -59.06 -8.57
N SER A 290 30.63 -59.09 -8.95
CA SER A 290 29.77 -60.24 -8.67
C SER A 290 30.19 -61.51 -9.42
N ASN A 291 30.82 -61.40 -10.59
CA ASN A 291 31.23 -62.54 -11.41
C ASN A 291 32.63 -63.07 -11.07
N SER A 292 33.49 -62.26 -10.44
CA SER A 292 34.84 -62.69 -10.05
C SER A 292 34.87 -63.48 -8.72
N HIS A 293 33.81 -63.41 -7.93
CA HIS A 293 33.64 -64.19 -6.69
C HIS A 293 32.96 -65.55 -6.88
N THR A 294 32.66 -65.94 -8.13
CA THR A 294 32.09 -67.24 -8.48
C THR A 294 32.98 -67.99 -9.48
N VAL A 295 34.14 -68.46 -9.04
CA VAL A 295 34.87 -69.61 -9.60
C VAL A 295 35.53 -70.38 -8.48
#